data_AF-A0A2E0F890-F1
#
_entry.id   AF-A0A2E0F890-F1
#
_cell.length_a   1.000
_cell.length_b   1.000
_cell.length_c   1.000
_cell.angle_alpha   90.00
_cell.angle_beta   90.00
_cell.angle_gamma   90.00
#
_symmetry.space_group_name_H-M   'P 1'
#
loop_
_entity.id
_entity.type
_entity.pdbx_description
1 polymer ?
#
loop_
_entity_poly.entity_id
_entity_poly.type
_entity_poly.pdbx_seq_one_letter_code
_entity_poly.pdbx_strand_id
1 'polypeptide(L)'
;MPLVKLVIDKVHYEVECKAGEESLLKESEELLNEMFEKNSQIKNLPQSKKYLMMSLLLAGEVSILKREGEKKVIDFKKIMSELEELEDIVEKKLDG
;
A
#
# COMPACT_ATOMS: atom_id res chain seq x y z
N MET A 1 -21.37 -9.52 16.05
CA MET A 1 -20.38 -9.00 15.07
C MET A 1 -21.16 -8.63 13.82
N PRO A 2 -20.90 -7.47 13.20
CA PRO A 2 -21.56 -7.08 11.95
C PRO A 2 -21.22 -8.03 10.80
N LEU A 3 -22.21 -8.25 9.92
CA LEU A 3 -22.06 -9.03 8.69
C LEU A 3 -22.08 -8.07 7.50
N VAL A 4 -21.02 -8.10 6.69
CA VAL A 4 -20.87 -7.24 5.51
C VAL A 4 -21.03 -8.08 4.25
N LYS A 5 -21.86 -7.59 3.33
CA LYS A 5 -22.08 -8.21 2.02
C LYS A 5 -21.16 -7.56 1.00
N LEU A 6 -20.33 -8.35 0.33
CA LEU A 6 -19.38 -7.89 -0.69
C LEU A 6 -19.67 -8.56 -2.03
N VAL A 7 -19.36 -7.88 -3.12
CA VAL A 7 -19.46 -8.36 -4.50
C VAL A 7 -18.11 -8.18 -5.18
N ILE A 8 -17.33 -9.25 -5.30
CA ILE A 8 -15.99 -9.22 -5.89
C ILE A 8 -16.00 -10.07 -7.16
N ASP A 9 -15.69 -9.45 -8.31
CA ASP A 9 -15.74 -10.11 -9.63
C ASP A 9 -17.08 -10.84 -9.88
N LYS A 10 -18.19 -10.15 -9.56
CA LYS A 10 -19.58 -10.64 -9.66
C LYS A 10 -19.93 -11.81 -8.73
N VAL A 11 -19.05 -12.17 -7.79
CA VAL A 11 -19.33 -13.20 -6.79
C VAL A 11 -19.71 -12.55 -5.47
N HIS A 12 -20.78 -13.04 -4.86
CA HIS A 12 -21.30 -12.55 -3.59
C HIS A 12 -20.64 -13.25 -2.41
N TYR A 13 -20.21 -12.46 -1.44
CA TYR A 13 -19.61 -12.91 -0.19
C TYR A 13 -20.33 -12.30 1.00
N GLU A 14 -20.43 -13.06 2.08
CA GLU A 14 -20.86 -12.56 3.39
C GLU A 14 -19.71 -12.76 4.37
N VAL A 15 -19.23 -11.66 4.94
CA VAL A 15 -18.04 -11.64 5.80
C VAL A 15 -18.43 -11.08 7.16
N GLU A 16 -18.16 -11.85 8.21
CA GLU A 16 -18.28 -11.37 9.59
C GLU A 16 -17.03 -10.55 9.95
N CYS A 17 -17.23 -9.37 10.53
CA CYS A 17 -16.15 -8.45 10.87
C CYS A 17 -16.42 -7.76 12.21
N LYS A 18 -15.44 -7.01 12.73
CA LYS A 18 -15.65 -6.19 13.93
C LYS A 18 -16.33 -4.87 13.56
N ALA A 19 -17.02 -4.29 14.53
CA ALA A 19 -17.59 -2.95 14.37
C ALA A 19 -16.46 -1.94 14.10
N GLY A 20 -16.62 -1.17 13.03
CA GLY A 20 -15.63 -0.22 12.53
C GLY A 20 -14.77 -0.74 11.37
N GLU A 21 -14.82 -2.04 11.03
CA GLU A 21 -14.08 -2.62 9.90
C GLU A 21 -14.90 -2.62 8.59
N GLU A 22 -16.18 -2.25 8.63
CA GLU A 22 -17.08 -2.36 7.48
C GLU A 22 -16.65 -1.49 6.31
N SER A 23 -16.20 -0.26 6.58
CA SER A 23 -15.71 0.66 5.54
C SER A 23 -14.44 0.13 4.87
N LEU A 24 -13.51 -0.42 5.66
CA LEU A 24 -12.28 -1.01 5.14
C LEU A 24 -12.56 -2.18 4.19
N LEU A 25 -13.53 -3.03 4.55
CA LEU A 25 -13.95 -4.15 3.69
C LEU A 25 -14.61 -3.66 2.40
N LYS A 26 -15.39 -2.58 2.46
CA LYS A 26 -16.02 -1.95 1.29
C LYS A 26 -15.01 -1.29 0.37
N GLU A 27 -14.05 -0.56 0.91
CA GLU A 27 -12.94 0.03 0.14
C GLU A 27 -12.10 -1.07 -0.52
N SER A 28 -11.88 -2.19 0.18
CA SER A 28 -11.16 -3.35 -0.38
C SER A 28 -11.94 -4.01 -1.53
N GLU A 29 -13.26 -4.11 -1.44
CA GLU A 29 -14.13 -4.60 -2.52
C GLU A 29 -14.01 -3.71 -3.78
N GLU A 30 -14.07 -2.40 -3.60
CA GLU A 30 -13.92 -1.43 -4.69
C GLU A 30 -12.54 -1.54 -5.36
N LEU A 31 -11.47 -1.59 -4.56
CA LEU A 31 -10.10 -1.73 -5.05
C LEU A 31 -9.91 -3.00 -5.91
N LEU A 32 -10.40 -4.14 -5.41
CA LEU A 32 -10.29 -5.42 -6.13
C LEU A 32 -11.02 -5.37 -7.47
N ASN A 33 -12.24 -4.83 -7.49
CA ASN A 33 -13.03 -4.71 -8.73
C ASN A 33 -12.39 -3.74 -9.71
N GLU A 34 -11.88 -2.59 -9.25
CA GLU A 34 -11.18 -1.64 -10.10
C GLU A 34 -9.93 -2.28 -10.72
N MET A 35 -9.18 -3.06 -9.94
CA MET A 35 -8.02 -3.80 -10.43
C MET A 35 -8.37 -4.86 -11.47
N PHE A 36 -9.51 -5.56 -11.33
CA PHE A 36 -9.98 -6.48 -12.37
C PHE A 36 -10.36 -5.76 -13.66
N GLU A 37 -10.95 -4.57 -13.58
CA GLU A 37 -11.30 -3.75 -14.75
C GLU A 37 -10.06 -3.14 -15.43
N LYS A 38 -9.09 -2.64 -14.65
CA LYS A 38 -7.81 -2.12 -15.17
C LYS A 38 -6.97 -3.20 -15.85
N ASN A 39 -7.07 -4.45 -15.41
CA ASN A 39 -6.30 -5.57 -15.92
C ASN A 39 -7.18 -6.53 -16.73
N SER A 40 -7.59 -6.10 -17.93
CA SER A 40 -8.44 -6.88 -18.84
C SER A 40 -7.92 -8.29 -19.14
N GLN A 41 -6.60 -8.49 -19.08
CA GLN A 41 -5.93 -9.79 -19.26
C GLN A 41 -6.25 -10.78 -18.12
N ILE A 42 -6.50 -10.27 -16.91
CA ILE A 42 -6.88 -11.06 -15.73
C ILE A 42 -8.37 -11.39 -15.75
N LYS A 43 -9.20 -10.49 -16.30
CA LYS A 43 -10.67 -10.62 -16.33
C LYS A 43 -11.18 -11.91 -16.99
N ASN A 44 -10.44 -12.47 -17.95
CA ASN A 44 -10.80 -13.70 -18.66
C ASN A 44 -10.23 -14.98 -18.01
N LEU A 45 -9.47 -14.87 -16.92
CA LEU A 45 -8.91 -16.03 -16.24
C LEU A 45 -9.97 -16.75 -15.39
N PRO A 46 -9.79 -18.06 -15.12
CA PRO A 46 -10.53 -18.76 -14.07
C PRO A 46 -10.37 -18.07 -12.71
N GLN A 47 -11.41 -18.13 -11.88
CA GLN A 47 -11.51 -17.42 -10.60
C GLN A 47 -10.30 -17.62 -9.68
N SER A 48 -9.82 -18.87 -9.53
CA SER A 48 -8.63 -19.16 -8.70
C SER A 48 -7.37 -18.48 -9.22
N LYS A 49 -7.20 -18.40 -10.55
CA LYS A 49 -6.08 -17.71 -11.19
C LYS A 49 -6.22 -16.19 -11.06
N LYS A 50 -7.44 -15.65 -11.15
CA LYS A 50 -7.71 -14.22 -10.90
C LYS A 50 -7.23 -13.80 -9.53
N TYR A 51 -7.63 -14.52 -8.48
CA TYR A 51 -7.23 -14.21 -7.12
C TYR A 51 -5.72 -14.35 -6.92
N LEU A 52 -5.10 -15.41 -7.45
CA LEU A 52 -3.64 -15.56 -7.41
C LEU A 52 -2.91 -14.37 -8.06
N MET A 53 -3.30 -14.00 -9.27
CA MET A 53 -2.70 -12.87 -9.99
C MET A 53 -2.89 -11.56 -9.21
N MET A 54 -4.06 -11.35 -8.62
CA MET A 54 -4.35 -10.17 -7.82
C MET A 54 -3.47 -10.09 -6.57
N SER A 55 -3.32 -11.21 -5.86
CA SER A 55 -2.43 -11.29 -4.70
C SER A 55 -0.98 -10.98 -5.06
N LEU A 56 -0.50 -11.47 -6.22
CA LEU A 56 0.85 -11.20 -6.70
C LEU A 56 1.05 -9.72 -7.07
N LEU A 57 0.08 -9.11 -7.76
CA LEU A 57 0.12 -7.69 -8.12
C LEU A 57 0.16 -6.80 -6.86
N LEU A 58 -0.77 -7.02 -5.93
CA LEU A 58 -0.82 -6.29 -4.67
C LEU A 58 0.48 -6.44 -3.86
N ALA A 59 1.01 -7.66 -3.76
CA ALA A 59 2.29 -7.90 -3.07
C ALA A 59 3.46 -7.18 -3.76
N GLY A 60 3.46 -7.14 -5.09
CA GLY A 60 4.44 -6.40 -5.89
C GLY A 60 4.37 -4.89 -5.63
N GLU A 61 3.18 -4.30 -5.66
CA GLU A 61 2.96 -2.88 -5.37
C GLU A 61 3.40 -2.51 -3.95
N VAL A 62 3.02 -3.31 -2.95
CA VAL A 62 3.45 -3.11 -1.56
C VAL A 62 4.98 -3.18 -1.43
N SER A 63 5.62 -4.12 -2.12
CA SER A 63 7.09 -4.25 -2.12
C SER A 63 7.79 -3.03 -2.72
N ILE A 64 7.26 -2.49 -3.82
CA ILE A 64 7.77 -1.27 -4.47
C ILE A 64 7.60 -0.08 -3.54
N LEU A 65 6.39 0.15 -3.01
CA LEU A 65 6.10 1.26 -2.10
C LEU A 65 6.97 1.22 -0.85
N LYS A 66 7.20 0.03 -0.29
CA LYS A 66 8.11 -0.16 0.86
C LYS A 66 9.53 0.25 0.52
N ARG A 67 10.05 -0.20 -0.62
CA ARG A 67 11.41 0.17 -1.09
C ARG A 67 11.55 1.67 -1.33
N GLU A 68 10.54 2.30 -1.92
CA GLU A 68 10.53 3.76 -2.14
C GLU A 68 10.48 4.53 -0.81
N GLY A 69 9.69 4.06 0.15
CA GLY A 69 9.66 4.60 1.51
C GLY A 69 11.01 4.49 2.22
N GLU A 70 11.65 3.31 2.16
CA GLU A 70 12.99 3.08 2.71
C GLU A 70 14.03 4.01 2.07
N LYS A 71 13.97 4.19 0.74
CA LYS A 71 14.86 5.13 0.04
C LYS A 71 14.67 6.57 0.54
N LYS A 72 13.42 7.04 0.68
CA LYS A 72 13.14 8.37 1.22
C LYS A 72 13.68 8.54 2.64
N VAL A 73 13.59 7.53 3.49
CA VAL A 73 14.15 7.56 4.85
C VAL A 73 15.68 7.69 4.82
N ILE A 74 16.34 7.00 3.89
CA ILE A 74 17.80 7.13 3.69
C ILE A 74 18.15 8.56 3.25
N ASP A 75 17.41 9.13 2.31
CA ASP A 75 17.63 10.49 1.84
C ASP A 75 17.45 11.51 2.97
N PHE A 76 16.43 11.36 3.82
CA PHE A 76 16.24 12.22 5.00
C PHE A 76 17.39 12.12 6.01
N LYS A 77 17.90 10.92 6.28
CA LYS A 77 19.05 10.75 7.18
C LYS A 77 20.30 11.45 6.66
N LYS A 78 20.50 11.42 5.34
CA LYS A 78 21.63 12.12 4.71
C LYS A 78 21.50 13.64 4.86
N ILE A 79 20.30 14.19 4.63
CA ILE A 79 20.03 15.62 4.83
C ILE A 79 20.29 16.03 6.28
N MET A 80 19.84 15.22 7.25
CA MET A 80 20.09 15.48 8.67
C MET A 80 21.58 15.52 9.01
N SER A 81 22.36 14.56 8.49
CA SER A 81 23.81 14.54 8.67
C SER A 81 24.50 15.76 8.09
N GLU A 82 24.10 16.20 6.88
CA GLU A 82 24.66 17.40 6.24
C GLU A 82 24.31 18.69 7.01
N LEU A 83 23.13 18.74 7.63
CA LEU A 83 22.71 19.85 8.50
C LEU A 83 23.53 19.91 9.80
N GLU A 84 23.71 18.77 10.47
CA GLU A 84 24.56 18.67 11.67
C GLU A 84 26.00 19.10 11.36
N GLU A 85 26.57 18.66 10.25
CA GLU A 85 27.90 19.09 9.81
C GLU A 85 27.99 20.60 9.57
N LEU A 86 26.94 21.20 9.01
CA LEU A 86 26.88 22.63 8.77
C LEU A 86 26.78 23.43 10.07
N GLU A 87 25.94 22.99 11.01
CA GLU A 87 25.82 23.58 12.35
C GLU A 87 27.18 23.57 13.06
N ASP A 88 27.87 22.44 13.05
CA ASP A 88 29.22 22.27 13.59
C ASP A 88 30.22 23.28 13.00
N ILE A 89 30.16 23.51 11.68
CA ILE A 89 31.05 24.46 10.99
C ILE A 89 30.71 25.91 11.39
N VAL A 90 29.42 26.23 11.54
CA VAL A 90 28.97 27.56 11.93
C VAL A 90 29.34 27.85 13.38
N GLU A 91 29.13 26.92 14.31
CA GLU A 91 29.55 27.06 15.71
C GLU A 91 31.06 27.26 15.84
N LYS A 92 31.86 26.43 15.15
CA LYS A 92 33.33 26.57 15.13
C LYS A 92 33.82 27.89 14.55
N LYS A 93 33.01 28.56 13.72
CA LYS A 93 33.31 29.91 13.18
C LYS A 93 32.83 31.06 14.07
N LEU A 94 31.89 30.82 14.98
CA LEU A 94 31.38 31.82 15.91
C LEU A 94 32.20 31.85 17.21
N ASP A 95 32.82 30.72 17.58
CA ASP A 95 33.71 30.59 18.75
C ASP A 95 35.19 30.91 18.45
N GLY A 96 35.51 31.35 17.22
CA GLY A 96 36.87 31.69 16.74
C GLY A 96 37.08 33.16 16.43
#